data_AF-A0A7C3XSA9-F1
#
_entry.id   AF-A0A7C3XSA9-F1
#
_cell.length_a   1.000
_cell.length_b   1.000
_cell.length_c   1.000
_cell.angle_alpha   90.00
_cell.angle_beta   90.00
_cell.angle_gamma   90.00
#
_symmetry.space_group_name_H-M   'P 1'
#
loop_
_entity.id
_entity.type
_entity.pdbx_description
1 polymer ?
#
loop_
_entity_poly.entity_id
_entity_poly.type
_entity_poly.pdbx_seq_one_letter_code
_entity_poly.pdbx_strand_id
1 'polypeptide(L)'
;LGITIFKTKKVSQTDLSYGAMFSGVIATISNPYFFIWWLTIGNSLVLTSINFGKLAIIIFSIVHLLCDFIWYTFLSFFVHKTKSFFYQKVYKIITTICGILLILFGIFFIINFSNF
;
A
#
# COMPACT_ATOMS: atom_id res chain seq x y z
N LEU A 1 -28.51 11.49 27.72
CA LEU A 1 -28.90 10.77 26.49
C LEU A 1 -27.80 10.91 25.43
N GLY A 2 -26.73 10.12 25.53
CA GLY A 2 -25.49 10.29 24.77
C GLY A 2 -25.13 9.06 23.93
N ILE A 3 -26.05 8.61 23.06
CA ILE A 3 -25.85 7.39 22.24
C ILE A 3 -25.84 7.70 20.73
N THR A 4 -26.02 8.96 20.31
CA THR A 4 -26.20 9.29 18.89
C THR A 4 -24.90 9.53 18.11
N ILE A 5 -23.72 9.42 18.72
CA ILE A 5 -22.43 9.83 18.12
C ILE A 5 -21.68 8.69 17.40
N PHE A 6 -22.03 7.41 17.63
CA PHE A 6 -21.40 6.28 16.94
C PHE A 6 -22.16 5.83 15.68
N LYS A 7 -22.78 6.76 14.95
CA LYS A 7 -23.11 6.50 13.55
C LYS A 7 -21.83 6.66 12.75
N THR A 8 -20.98 5.62 12.79
CA THR A 8 -19.87 5.45 11.86
C THR A 8 -20.47 5.69 10.48
N LYS A 9 -20.09 6.81 9.85
CA LYS A 9 -20.44 7.10 8.48
C LYS A 9 -19.91 5.90 7.71
N LYS A 10 -20.80 4.96 7.36
CA LYS A 10 -20.50 3.87 6.45
C LYS A 10 -20.11 4.61 5.19
N VAL A 11 -18.80 4.77 4.98
CA VAL A 11 -18.26 5.33 3.75
C VAL A 11 -18.99 4.54 2.68
N SER A 12 -19.85 5.26 1.95
CA SER A 12 -20.72 4.67 0.94
C SER A 12 -19.77 4.10 -0.10
N GLN A 13 -19.42 2.83 0.07
CA GLN A 13 -18.88 1.98 -0.97
C GLN A 13 -20.02 1.86 -1.97
N THR A 14 -20.17 2.88 -2.81
CA THR A 14 -21.00 2.80 -3.99
C THR A 14 -20.43 1.67 -4.83
N ASP A 15 -21.25 0.65 -5.06
CA ASP A 15 -21.00 -0.59 -5.79
C ASP A 15 -20.56 -0.36 -7.25
N LEU A 16 -19.36 0.18 -7.44
CA LEU A 16 -18.75 0.40 -8.74
C LEU A 16 -17.38 -0.28 -8.71
N SER A 17 -17.18 -1.26 -9.58
CA SER A 17 -15.89 -1.93 -9.86
C SER A 17 -14.71 -0.93 -10.01
N TYR A 18 -15.02 0.30 -10.42
CA TYR A 18 -14.09 1.43 -10.49
C TYR A 18 -13.51 1.90 -9.15
N GLY A 19 -14.22 1.75 -8.03
CA GLY A 19 -13.78 2.24 -6.73
C GLY A 19 -12.53 1.55 -6.21
N ALA A 20 -12.35 0.25 -6.50
CA ALA A 20 -11.17 -0.51 -6.11
C ALA A 20 -9.93 -0.17 -6.95
N MET A 21 -10.12 0.07 -8.25
CA MET A 21 -9.04 0.56 -9.12
C MET A 21 -8.63 1.99 -8.74
N PHE A 22 -9.61 2.86 -8.52
CA PHE A 22 -9.36 4.25 -8.16
C PHE A 22 -8.70 4.38 -6.78
N SER A 23 -9.14 3.57 -5.79
CA SER A 23 -8.47 3.53 -4.49
C SER A 23 -7.06 2.96 -4.58
N GLY A 24 -6.81 1.98 -5.44
CA GLY A 24 -5.46 1.48 -5.76
C GLY A 24 -4.55 2.58 -6.32
N VAL A 25 -5.03 3.32 -7.32
CA VAL A 25 -4.27 4.43 -7.93
C VAL A 25 -3.98 5.53 -6.92
N ILE A 26 -4.97 5.95 -6.13
CA ILE A 26 -4.77 6.95 -5.06
C ILE A 26 -3.76 6.44 -4.03
N ALA A 27 -3.85 5.17 -3.64
CA ALA A 27 -2.93 4.58 -2.67
C ALA A 27 -1.49 4.53 -3.21
N THR A 28 -1.30 4.20 -4.48
CA THR A 28 0.04 4.20 -5.11
C THR A 28 0.60 5.62 -5.20
N ILE A 29 -0.20 6.60 -5.64
CA ILE A 29 0.25 8.00 -5.75
C ILE A 29 0.51 8.62 -4.38
N SER A 30 -0.31 8.29 -3.38
CA SER A 30 -0.14 8.80 -2.01
C SER A 30 1.00 8.13 -1.27
N ASN A 31 1.62 7.09 -1.84
CA ASN A 31 2.71 6.38 -1.22
C ASN A 31 4.08 6.89 -1.74
N PRO A 32 4.75 7.81 -1.02
CA PRO A 32 6.05 8.34 -1.44
C PRO A 32 7.12 7.25 -1.59
N TYR A 33 6.98 6.11 -0.89
CA TYR A 33 7.90 4.98 -1.03
C TYR A 33 7.93 4.42 -2.45
N PHE A 34 6.81 4.46 -3.19
CA PHE A 34 6.77 3.96 -4.55
C PHE A 34 7.72 4.76 -5.47
N PHE A 35 7.67 6.08 -5.37
CA PHE A 35 8.55 6.96 -6.12
C PHE A 35 10.01 6.86 -5.66
N ILE A 36 10.24 6.83 -4.35
CA ILE A 36 11.59 6.69 -3.77
C ILE A 36 12.23 5.36 -4.21
N TRP A 37 11.47 4.26 -4.24
CA TRP A 37 11.95 2.96 -4.68
C TRP A 37 12.38 2.98 -6.15
N TRP A 38 11.55 3.54 -7.04
CA TRP A 38 11.88 3.68 -8.46
C TRP A 38 13.09 4.60 -8.69
N LEU A 39 13.22 5.69 -7.93
CA LEU A 39 14.35 6.60 -8.02
C LEU A 39 15.68 5.98 -7.55
N THR A 40 15.63 5.04 -6.60
CA THR A 40 16.82 4.45 -5.99
C THR A 40 17.11 3.06 -6.57
N ILE A 41 16.40 2.06 -6.07
CA ILE A 41 16.60 0.64 -6.37
C ILE A 41 16.17 0.34 -7.82
N GLY A 42 15.01 0.86 -8.23
CA GLY A 42 14.49 0.71 -9.59
C GLY A 42 15.44 1.27 -10.64
N ASN A 43 15.98 2.47 -10.42
CA ASN A 43 16.95 3.09 -11.32
C ASN A 43 18.22 2.23 -11.48
N SER A 44 18.76 1.71 -10.38
CA SER A 44 19.93 0.82 -10.41
C SER A 44 19.66 -0.48 -11.21
N LEU A 45 18.48 -1.07 -11.04
CA LEU A 45 18.04 -2.27 -11.76
C LEU A 45 17.86 -2.01 -13.27
N VAL A 46 17.28 -0.86 -13.62
CA VAL A 46 17.10 -0.45 -15.03
C VAL A 46 18.45 -0.17 -15.68
N LEU A 47 19.35 0.56 -15.02
CA LEU A 47 20.71 0.84 -15.51
C LEU A 47 21.50 -0.44 -15.75
N THR A 48 21.42 -1.39 -14.80
CA THR A 48 22.04 -2.71 -14.96
C THR A 48 21.47 -3.46 -16.15
N SER A 49 20.15 -3.38 -16.36
CA SER A 49 19.47 -4.05 -17.48
C SER A 49 19.78 -3.42 -18.84
N ILE A 50 20.01 -2.10 -18.92
CA ILE A 50 20.40 -1.41 -20.16
C ILE A 50 21.72 -1.96 -20.72
N ASN A 51 22.66 -2.36 -19.86
CA ASN A 51 23.93 -2.98 -20.27
C ASN A 51 23.75 -4.32 -21.00
N PHE A 52 22.64 -5.02 -20.77
CA PHE A 52 22.28 -6.28 -21.46
C PHE A 52 21.42 -6.06 -22.72
N GLY A 53 21.12 -4.79 -23.08
CA GLY A 53 20.39 -4.40 -24.28
C GLY A 53 18.89 -4.14 -24.06
N LYS A 54 18.23 -3.52 -25.05
CA LYS A 54 16.82 -3.06 -24.95
C LYS A 54 15.83 -4.18 -24.60
N LEU A 55 16.14 -5.42 -25.01
CA LEU A 55 15.32 -6.60 -24.77
C LEU A 55 15.32 -7.01 -23.28
N ALA A 56 16.42 -6.76 -22.57
CA ALA A 56 16.53 -7.04 -21.14
C ALA A 56 15.58 -6.18 -20.29
N ILE A 57 15.28 -4.95 -20.71
CA ILE A 57 14.33 -4.06 -19.99
C ILE A 57 12.91 -4.64 -20.03
N ILE A 58 12.50 -5.20 -21.18
CA ILE A 58 11.17 -5.80 -21.35
C ILE A 58 11.05 -7.05 -20.47
N ILE A 59 12.06 -7.93 -20.53
CA ILE A 59 12.10 -9.15 -19.71
C ILE A 59 12.13 -8.79 -18.22
N PHE A 60 12.98 -7.84 -17.82
CA PHE A 60 13.05 -7.34 -16.45
C PHE A 60 11.69 -6.84 -15.95
N SER A 61 11.00 -6.03 -16.76
CA SER A 61 9.69 -5.48 -16.39
C SER A 61 8.65 -6.57 -16.20
N ILE A 62 8.62 -7.58 -17.08
CA ILE A 62 7.69 -8.71 -16.99
C ILE A 62 7.99 -9.55 -15.74
N VAL A 63 9.26 -9.91 -15.52
CA VAL A 63 9.67 -10.71 -14.37
C VAL A 63 9.42 -9.97 -13.06
N HIS A 64 9.68 -8.66 -13.02
CA HIS A 64 9.41 -7.84 -11.85
C HIS A 64 7.91 -7.82 -11.51
N LEU A 65 7.06 -7.49 -12.49
CA LEU A 65 5.60 -7.51 -12.31
C LEU A 65 5.06 -8.89 -11.91
N LEU A 66 5.61 -9.97 -12.47
CA LEU A 66 5.24 -11.33 -12.08
C LEU A 66 5.67 -11.64 -10.64
N CYS A 67 6.85 -11.22 -10.23
CA CYS A 67 7.35 -11.40 -8.87
C CYS A 67 6.44 -10.69 -7.86
N ASP A 68 6.06 -9.44 -8.14
CA ASP A 68 5.11 -8.69 -7.33
C ASP A 68 3.75 -9.40 -7.27
N PHE A 69 3.23 -9.87 -8.41
CA PHE A 69 1.96 -10.57 -8.46
C PHE A 69 1.97 -11.88 -7.65
N ILE A 70 3.04 -12.66 -7.77
CA ILE A 70 3.26 -13.89 -6.99
C ILE A 70 3.34 -13.55 -5.51
N TRP A 71 4.09 -12.51 -5.15
CA TRP A 71 4.25 -12.07 -3.77
C TRP A 71 2.92 -11.65 -3.14
N TYR A 72 2.13 -10.82 -3.83
CA TYR A 72 0.81 -10.40 -3.35
C TYR A 72 -0.17 -11.58 -3.27
N THR A 73 -0.12 -12.52 -4.22
CA THR A 73 -0.94 -13.73 -4.18
C THR A 73 -0.55 -14.62 -3.01
N PHE A 74 0.74 -14.80 -2.77
CA PHE A 74 1.27 -15.56 -1.63
C PHE A 74 0.85 -14.91 -0.31
N LEU A 75 1.00 -13.58 -0.20
CA LEU A 75 0.58 -12.82 0.98
C LEU A 75 -0.94 -12.96 1.21
N SER A 76 -1.75 -12.83 0.16
CA SER A 76 -3.21 -13.01 0.21
C SER A 76 -3.58 -14.42 0.66
N PHE A 77 -2.91 -15.45 0.13
CA PHE A 77 -3.11 -16.84 0.52
C PHE A 77 -2.72 -17.09 1.97
N PHE A 78 -1.59 -16.54 2.41
CA PHE A 78 -1.12 -16.66 3.80
C PHE A 78 -2.12 -16.02 4.76
N VAL A 79 -2.56 -14.79 4.45
CA VAL A 79 -3.60 -14.05 5.17
C VAL A 79 -4.93 -14.82 5.20
N HIS A 80 -5.33 -15.41 4.07
CA HIS A 80 -6.55 -16.23 3.99
C HIS A 80 -6.44 -17.48 4.88
N LYS A 81 -5.29 -18.13 4.90
CA LYS A 81 -5.04 -19.31 5.74
C LYS A 81 -4.99 -18.99 7.23
N THR A 82 -4.54 -17.79 7.62
CA THR A 82 -4.60 -17.31 9.03
C THR A 82 -6.03 -16.92 9.47
N LYS A 83 -6.96 -16.73 8.51
CA LYS A 83 -8.34 -16.29 8.77
C LYS A 83 -9.17 -17.28 9.59
N SER A 84 -8.83 -18.56 9.55
CA SER A 84 -9.62 -19.64 10.16
C SER A 84 -9.67 -19.59 11.71
N PHE A 85 -8.70 -18.97 12.39
CA PHE A 85 -8.60 -19.11 13.86
C PHE A 85 -8.47 -17.82 14.69
N PHE A 86 -7.87 -16.71 14.20
CA PHE A 86 -7.57 -15.54 15.06
C PHE A 86 -7.71 -14.14 14.42
N TYR A 87 -8.18 -14.06 13.17
CA TYR A 87 -7.90 -12.91 12.29
C TYR A 87 -8.73 -11.64 12.54
N GLN A 88 -9.98 -11.72 12.99
CA GLN A 88 -10.79 -10.49 13.17
C GLN A 88 -10.19 -9.53 14.20
N LYS A 89 -9.66 -10.05 15.32
CA LYS A 89 -9.01 -9.22 16.35
C LYS A 89 -7.65 -8.71 15.90
N VAL A 90 -6.82 -9.59 15.33
CA VAL A 90 -5.44 -9.23 14.92
C VAL A 90 -5.44 -8.23 13.75
N TYR A 91 -6.28 -8.45 12.72
CA TYR A 91 -6.40 -7.51 11.60
C TYR A 91 -6.88 -6.13 12.05
N LYS A 92 -7.85 -6.09 12.98
CA LYS A 92 -8.35 -4.84 13.55
C LYS A 92 -7.28 -4.13 14.38
N ILE A 93 -6.50 -4.85 15.17
CA ILE A 93 -5.39 -4.31 15.96
C ILE A 93 -4.31 -3.74 15.04
N ILE A 94 -3.83 -4.50 14.06
CA ILE A 94 -2.79 -4.06 13.12
C ILE A 94 -3.25 -2.83 12.33
N THR A 95 -4.47 -2.84 11.81
CA THR A 95 -5.03 -1.70 11.06
C THR A 95 -5.15 -0.47 11.95
N THR A 96 -5.58 -0.63 13.20
CA THR A 96 -5.70 0.48 14.17
C THR A 96 -4.32 1.06 14.51
N ILE A 97 -3.33 0.20 14.78
CA ILE A 97 -1.95 0.62 15.07
C ILE A 97 -1.36 1.36 13.88
N CYS A 98 -1.52 0.83 12.67
CA CYS A 98 -1.03 1.47 11.45
C CYS A 98 -1.69 2.84 11.24
N GLY A 99 -3.01 2.94 11.44
CA GLY A 99 -3.72 4.22 11.39
C GLY A 99 -3.22 5.24 12.42
N ILE A 100 -3.00 4.82 13.67
CA ILE A 100 -2.45 5.68 14.73
C ILE A 100 -1.05 6.17 14.36
N LEU A 101 -0.18 5.27 13.88
CA LEU A 101 1.17 5.63 13.45
C LEU A 101 1.15 6.66 12.32
N LEU A 102 0.26 6.50 11.34
CA LEU A 102 0.11 7.47 10.25
C LEU A 102 -0.36 8.85 10.75
N ILE A 103 -1.28 8.90 11.71
CA ILE A 103 -1.74 10.16 12.32
C ILE A 103 -0.59 10.82 13.09
N LEU A 104 0.14 10.05 13.91
CA LEU A 104 1.29 10.55 14.66
C LEU A 104 2.36 11.11 13.72
N PHE A 105 2.66 10.40 12.64
CA PHE A 105 3.62 10.83 11.64
C PHE A 105 3.16 12.10 10.92
N GLY A 106 1.87 12.21 10.59
CA GLY A 106 1.29 13.41 10.00
C GLY A 106 1.37 14.63 10.92
N ILE A 107 1.05 14.47 12.21
CA ILE A 107 1.18 15.54 13.22
C ILE A 107 2.65 15.94 13.39
N PHE A 108 3.55 14.96 13.48
CA PHE A 108 4.99 15.19 13.58
C PHE A 108 5.49 16.03 12.41
N PHE A 109 5.06 15.73 11.19
CA PHE A 109 5.43 16.48 9.99
C PHE A 109 4.95 17.94 10.03
N ILE A 110 3.72 18.19 10.49
CA ILE A 110 3.16 19.55 10.62
C ILE A 110 3.91 20.37 11.68
N ILE A 111 4.22 19.77 12.83
CA ILE A 111 4.97 20.45 13.91
C ILE A 111 6.40 20.75 13.47
N ASN A 112 7.04 19.81 12.77
CA ASN A 112 8.40 19.97 12.26
C ASN A 112 8.45 21.10 11.20
N PHE A 113 7.47 21.12 10.29
CA PHE A 113 7.33 22.21 9.31
C PHE A 113 7.09 23.58 9.96
N SER A 114 6.32 23.65 11.05
CA SER A 114 6.05 24.91 11.78
C SER A 114 7.23 25.45 12.59
N ASN A 115 8.27 24.64 12.84
CA ASN A 115 9.47 25.05 13.59
C ASN A 115 10.64 25.46 12.67
N PHE A 116 10.37 25.65 11.38
CA PHE A 116 11.28 26.25 10.40
C PHE A 116 10.77 27.63 10.01
#